data_AF-A0A257UX14-F1
#
_entry.id   AF-A0A257UX14-F1
#
_cell.length_a   1.000
_cell.length_b   1.000
_cell.length_c   1.000
_cell.angle_alpha   90.00
_cell.angle_beta   90.00
_cell.angle_gamma   90.00
#
_symmetry.space_group_name_H-M   'P 1'
#
loop_
_entity.id
_entity.type
_entity.pdbx_description
1 polymer ?
#
loop_
_entity_poly.entity_id
_entity_poly.type
_entity_poly.pdbx_seq_one_letter_code
_entity_poly.pdbx_strand_id
1 'polypeptide(L)'
;MSPVPFIAHPGFATLALPRHVALLAGLALFSGIVVRTMISVGVPDRPDARKAHTRVTPKSGGVGIVAAFLLGISLLYRFGEVSRLAAPLFVGVIAAAVLIAAVSLLDDLFDFPFLVKLGAQFLAALVAVGAGLSARKFDLPLLGAVPLGMAGPVLSLIWILFVTNAMNFIDGLDGLAAGTTLIACLFLAGIAGLHGGFFVYTTALLLAGGVAGFLPFNYPRARIFMGDVGSQFCGFMLAVLGIAATHYQRVSLSFLVVPLLLSGVLLDVMFTLVRRAVTGQNIARAHRGHLYQVAHRAGMDARWIAIIYWGFAVFGGVVVIGFLHASTDWKPVVIFAPLLPFAMWAAYVVRRAGRAEIGPWG
;
A
#
# COMPACT_ATOMS: atom_id res chain seq x y z
N MET A 1 22.77 -11.39 33.46
CA MET A 1 21.33 -11.71 33.34
C MET A 1 21.21 -12.98 32.53
N SER A 2 20.85 -14.09 33.19
CA SER A 2 20.59 -15.37 32.54
C SER A 2 19.44 -15.21 31.55
N PRO A 3 19.50 -15.81 30.34
CA PRO A 3 18.38 -15.75 29.42
C PRO A 3 17.20 -16.49 30.05
N VAL A 4 16.09 -15.79 30.25
CA VAL A 4 14.81 -16.43 30.65
C VAL A 4 14.48 -17.46 29.55
N PRO A 5 14.28 -18.74 29.90
CA PRO A 5 13.92 -19.75 28.91
C PRO A 5 12.56 -19.39 28.31
N PHE A 6 12.53 -19.19 26.99
CA PHE A 6 11.32 -18.91 26.25
C PHE A 6 10.50 -20.19 26.15
N ILE A 7 9.39 -20.25 26.89
CA ILE A 7 8.25 -21.06 26.48
C ILE A 7 7.89 -20.56 25.09
N ALA A 8 7.97 -21.42 24.07
CA ALA A 8 7.42 -21.14 22.76
C ALA A 8 5.98 -20.66 22.97
N HIS A 9 5.71 -19.34 22.90
CA HIS A 9 4.33 -18.89 22.94
C HIS A 9 3.65 -19.58 21.76
N PRO A 10 2.65 -20.44 22.00
CA PRO A 10 1.97 -21.19 20.95
C PRO A 10 1.01 -20.25 20.19
N GLY A 11 1.39 -18.99 20.00
CA GLY A 11 0.54 -17.91 19.47
C GLY A 11 0.18 -18.06 17.99
N PHE A 12 0.87 -18.97 17.28
CA PHE A 12 0.50 -19.45 15.95
C PHE A 12 -0.10 -20.86 15.96
N ALA A 13 -0.64 -21.30 17.10
CA ALA A 13 -1.45 -22.50 17.16
C ALA A 13 -2.67 -22.35 16.23
N THR A 14 -3.14 -23.47 15.68
CA THR A 14 -4.42 -23.61 14.97
C THR A 14 -5.60 -22.99 15.72
N LEU A 15 -5.50 -22.84 17.05
CA LEU A 15 -6.49 -22.20 17.93
C LEU A 15 -6.52 -20.66 17.86
N ALA A 16 -5.44 -19.99 17.44
CA ALA A 16 -5.38 -18.53 17.33
C ALA A 16 -5.88 -18.00 15.98
N LEU A 17 -5.74 -18.80 14.90
CA LEU A 17 -6.17 -18.43 13.55
C LEU A 17 -7.67 -18.07 13.48
N PRO A 18 -8.62 -18.83 14.10
CA PRO A 18 -10.02 -18.45 14.12
C PRO A 18 -10.29 -17.07 14.72
N ARG A 19 -9.55 -16.67 15.75
CA ARG A 19 -9.69 -15.36 16.40
C ARG A 19 -9.23 -14.23 15.47
N HIS A 20 -8.12 -14.42 14.77
CA HIS A 20 -7.62 -13.43 13.80
C HIS A 20 -8.52 -13.31 12.57
N VAL A 21 -9.08 -14.43 12.09
CA VAL A 21 -10.09 -14.44 11.02
C VAL A 21 -11.36 -13.72 11.46
N ALA A 22 -11.84 -13.99 12.69
CA ALA A 22 -13.00 -13.29 13.26
C ALA A 22 -12.75 -11.79 13.43
N LEU A 23 -11.55 -11.39 13.87
CA LEU A 23 -11.16 -9.98 13.94
C LEU A 23 -11.18 -9.33 12.54
N LEU A 24 -10.56 -9.96 11.55
CA LEU A 24 -10.55 -9.45 10.18
C LEU A 24 -11.98 -9.30 9.62
N ALA A 25 -12.84 -10.31 9.82
CA ALA A 25 -14.23 -10.28 9.41
C ALA A 25 -15.03 -9.18 10.14
N GLY A 26 -14.82 -9.01 11.45
CA GLY A 26 -15.45 -7.95 12.24
C GLY A 26 -15.03 -6.55 11.80
N LEU A 27 -13.75 -6.35 11.50
CA LEU A 27 -13.23 -5.09 10.96
C LEU A 27 -13.73 -4.81 9.54
N ALA A 28 -13.84 -5.85 8.70
CA ALA A 28 -14.41 -5.72 7.36
C ALA A 28 -15.89 -5.35 7.43
N LEU A 29 -16.66 -5.96 8.34
CA LEU A 29 -18.05 -5.58 8.57
C LEU A 29 -18.16 -4.13 9.05
N PHE A 30 -17.34 -3.73 10.03
CA PHE A 30 -17.33 -2.36 10.54
C PHE A 30 -16.97 -1.34 9.46
N SER A 31 -15.91 -1.60 8.68
CA SER A 31 -15.55 -0.78 7.52
C SER A 31 -16.71 -0.68 6.54
N GLY A 32 -17.34 -1.80 6.19
CA GLY A 32 -18.49 -1.83 5.29
C GLY A 32 -19.69 -1.00 5.79
N ILE A 33 -19.94 -0.99 7.10
CA ILE A 33 -20.97 -0.13 7.72
C ILE A 33 -20.61 1.35 7.55
N VAL A 34 -19.37 1.74 7.87
CA VAL A 34 -18.91 3.14 7.72
C VAL A 34 -18.93 3.56 6.26
N VAL A 35 -18.53 2.69 5.33
CA VAL A 35 -18.58 2.95 3.88
C VAL A 35 -20.02 3.17 3.42
N ARG A 36 -20.98 2.38 3.90
CA ARG A 36 -22.41 2.61 3.61
C ARG A 36 -22.88 3.97 4.12
N THR A 37 -22.43 4.40 5.30
CA THR A 37 -22.73 5.74 5.82
C THR A 37 -22.11 6.82 4.92
N MET A 38 -20.87 6.65 4.45
CA MET A 38 -20.24 7.61 3.54
C MET A 38 -20.94 7.69 2.18
N ILE A 39 -21.50 6.58 1.67
CA ILE A 39 -22.37 6.60 0.49
C ILE A 39 -23.60 7.50 0.74
N SER A 40 -24.22 7.42 1.93
CA SER A 40 -25.38 8.27 2.26
C SER A 40 -25.01 9.74 2.51
N VAL A 41 -23.79 10.03 3.01
CA VAL A 41 -23.27 11.40 3.13
C VAL A 41 -23.05 12.00 1.74
N GLY A 42 -22.59 11.19 0.78
CA GLY A 42 -22.63 11.56 -0.64
C GLY A 42 -21.66 12.66 -1.03
N VAL A 43 -20.44 12.70 -0.46
CA VAL A 43 -19.37 13.64 -0.88
C VAL A 43 -19.14 13.47 -2.38
N PRO A 44 -19.48 14.44 -3.24
CA PRO A 44 -19.60 14.19 -4.67
C PRO A 44 -18.23 14.20 -5.35
N ASP A 45 -17.94 13.18 -6.16
CA ASP A 45 -16.85 13.21 -7.13
C ASP A 45 -17.38 13.46 -8.54
N ARG A 46 -17.21 14.69 -9.03
CA ARG A 46 -17.71 15.09 -10.35
C ARG A 46 -16.78 14.60 -11.47
N PRO A 47 -17.31 14.07 -12.59
CA PRO A 47 -16.50 13.68 -13.73
C PRO A 47 -15.76 14.89 -14.32
N ASP A 48 -14.55 14.64 -14.79
CA ASP A 48 -13.68 15.62 -15.44
C ASP A 48 -12.98 14.90 -16.62
N ALA A 49 -12.44 15.65 -17.58
CA ALA A 49 -11.65 15.16 -18.71
C ALA A 49 -10.44 14.28 -18.28
N ARG A 50 -10.12 14.24 -16.99
CA ARG A 50 -9.07 13.46 -16.35
C ARG A 50 -9.53 12.17 -15.64
N LYS A 51 -10.84 11.97 -15.44
CA LYS A 51 -11.40 10.83 -14.67
C LYS A 51 -11.98 9.74 -15.56
N ALA A 52 -11.87 8.48 -15.13
CA ALA A 52 -12.32 7.33 -15.92
C ALA A 52 -13.85 7.14 -15.89
N HIS A 53 -14.51 7.69 -14.88
CA HIS A 53 -15.95 7.62 -14.71
C HIS A 53 -16.70 8.75 -15.44
N THR A 54 -17.96 8.47 -15.77
CA THR A 54 -18.85 9.39 -16.50
C THR A 54 -20.07 9.84 -15.70
N ARG A 55 -20.22 9.34 -14.47
CA ARG A 55 -21.34 9.63 -13.57
C ARG A 55 -20.80 10.20 -12.27
N VAL A 56 -21.54 11.10 -11.63
CA VAL A 56 -21.21 11.57 -10.29
C VAL A 56 -21.32 10.39 -9.33
N THR A 57 -20.20 10.02 -8.71
CA THR A 57 -20.12 8.93 -7.74
C THR A 57 -19.58 9.50 -6.43
N PRO A 58 -20.11 9.09 -5.26
CA PRO A 58 -19.54 9.50 -3.98
C PRO A 58 -18.06 9.15 -3.86
N LYS A 59 -17.25 9.98 -3.17
CA LYS A 59 -15.86 9.67 -2.77
C LYS A 59 -15.72 9.56 -1.24
N SER A 60 -14.48 9.39 -0.77
CA SER A 60 -14.12 9.24 0.65
C SER A 60 -14.52 7.92 1.30
N GLY A 61 -14.68 6.85 0.53
CA GLY A 61 -14.91 5.51 1.08
C GLY A 61 -13.75 4.99 1.92
N GLY A 62 -12.54 5.53 1.73
CA GLY A 62 -11.38 5.26 2.56
C GLY A 62 -11.56 5.58 4.05
N VAL A 63 -12.54 6.42 4.42
CA VAL A 63 -12.90 6.66 5.83
C VAL A 63 -13.26 5.34 6.54
N GLY A 64 -13.93 4.40 5.86
CA GLY A 64 -14.22 3.09 6.45
C GLY A 64 -12.96 2.25 6.69
N ILE A 65 -11.97 2.34 5.80
CA ILE A 65 -10.68 1.67 5.95
C ILE A 65 -9.94 2.24 7.17
N VAL A 66 -9.83 3.58 7.26
CA VAL A 66 -9.18 4.28 8.37
C VAL A 66 -9.89 3.96 9.69
N ALA A 67 -11.22 4.06 9.73
CA ALA A 67 -12.00 3.80 10.93
C ALA A 67 -11.82 2.37 11.45
N ALA A 68 -11.86 1.37 10.55
CA ALA A 68 -11.61 -0.02 10.92
C ALA A 68 -10.17 -0.24 11.40
N PHE A 69 -9.18 0.40 10.75
CA PHE A 69 -7.80 0.34 11.21
C PHE A 69 -7.65 0.91 12.63
N LEU A 70 -8.18 2.11 12.89
CA LEU A 70 -8.10 2.76 14.21
C LEU A 70 -8.87 1.98 15.28
N LEU A 71 -10.03 1.40 14.95
CA LEU A 71 -10.75 0.49 15.85
C LEU A 71 -9.88 -0.73 16.17
N GLY A 72 -9.30 -1.36 15.15
CA GLY A 72 -8.40 -2.49 15.29
C GLY A 72 -7.21 -2.21 16.21
N ILE A 73 -6.56 -1.05 16.02
CA ILE A 73 -5.45 -0.59 16.86
C ILE A 73 -5.93 -0.36 18.30
N SER A 74 -7.12 0.23 18.49
CA SER A 74 -7.70 0.48 19.81
C SER A 74 -8.01 -0.82 20.54
N LEU A 75 -8.58 -1.81 19.85
CA LEU A 75 -8.84 -3.14 20.38
C LEU A 75 -7.53 -3.86 20.74
N LEU A 76 -6.52 -3.78 19.87
CA LEU A 76 -5.20 -4.36 20.13
C LEU A 76 -4.54 -3.71 21.35
N TYR A 77 -4.63 -2.39 21.49
CA TYR A 77 -4.09 -1.67 22.64
C TYR A 77 -4.81 -2.05 23.94
N ARG A 78 -6.14 -2.22 23.90
CA ARG A 78 -6.96 -2.55 25.07
C ARG A 78 -6.83 -3.99 25.53
N PHE A 79 -6.82 -4.94 24.59
CA PHE A 79 -6.96 -6.37 24.86
C PHE A 79 -5.71 -7.20 24.50
N GLY A 80 -4.76 -6.63 23.77
CA GLY A 80 -3.50 -7.30 23.46
C GLY A 80 -2.54 -7.27 24.64
N GLU A 81 -1.96 -8.41 25.01
CA GLU A 81 -0.91 -8.46 26.04
C GLU A 81 0.44 -7.92 25.53
N VAL A 82 0.66 -7.97 24.21
CA VAL A 82 1.92 -7.59 23.53
C VAL A 82 1.96 -6.09 23.17
N SER A 83 0.81 -5.39 23.19
CA SER A 83 0.65 -4.02 22.68
C SER A 83 1.22 -2.93 23.60
N ARG A 84 1.76 -3.30 24.77
CA ARG A 84 2.36 -2.35 25.73
C ARG A 84 3.88 -2.14 25.56
N LEU A 85 4.52 -2.86 24.63
CA LEU A 85 5.99 -2.97 24.57
C LEU A 85 6.72 -2.08 23.53
N ALA A 86 6.06 -1.10 22.91
CA ALA A 86 6.74 -0.14 22.01
C ALA A 86 6.17 1.29 22.13
N ALA A 87 6.36 1.93 23.29
CA ALA A 87 5.65 3.16 23.64
C ALA A 87 5.84 4.37 22.69
N PRO A 88 7.04 4.70 22.15
CA PRO A 88 7.20 5.91 21.32
C PRO A 88 6.94 5.68 19.83
N LEU A 89 7.49 4.60 19.26
CA LEU A 89 7.35 4.29 17.82
C LEU A 89 5.90 4.02 17.44
N PHE A 90 5.21 3.19 18.22
CA PHE A 90 3.83 2.80 17.95
C PHE A 90 2.91 4.03 17.97
N VAL A 91 3.06 4.88 18.98
CA VAL A 91 2.32 6.14 19.11
C VAL A 91 2.67 7.10 17.97
N GLY A 92 3.95 7.23 17.62
CA GLY A 92 4.37 8.11 16.52
C GLY A 92 3.85 7.67 15.15
N VAL A 93 3.86 6.37 14.86
CA VAL A 93 3.28 5.81 13.62
C VAL A 93 1.77 6.01 13.58
N ILE A 94 1.06 5.79 14.69
CA ILE A 94 -0.39 6.03 14.76
C ILE A 94 -0.70 7.53 14.59
N ALA A 95 0.06 8.40 15.25
CA ALA A 95 -0.10 9.84 15.12
C ALA A 95 0.11 10.30 13.67
N ALA A 96 1.14 9.77 12.99
CA ALA A 96 1.39 10.03 11.58
C ALA A 96 0.27 9.48 10.68
N ALA A 97 -0.24 8.28 10.97
CA ALA A 97 -1.35 7.65 10.24
C ALA A 97 -2.67 8.43 10.39
N VAL A 98 -2.96 8.95 11.59
CA VAL A 98 -4.11 9.82 11.85
C VAL A 98 -3.93 11.16 11.13
N LEU A 99 -2.73 11.74 11.17
CA LEU A 99 -2.43 13.00 10.48
C LEU A 99 -2.66 12.90 8.98
N ILE A 100 -2.10 11.88 8.32
CA ILE A 100 -2.27 11.71 6.87
C ILE A 100 -3.74 11.44 6.51
N ALA A 101 -4.46 10.63 7.30
CA ALA A 101 -5.87 10.37 7.08
C ALA A 101 -6.73 11.64 7.24
N ALA A 102 -6.47 12.44 8.28
CA ALA A 102 -7.21 13.67 8.54
C ALA A 102 -7.01 14.70 7.41
N VAL A 103 -5.76 14.95 7.01
CA VAL A 103 -5.50 15.92 5.93
C VAL A 103 -6.05 15.42 4.60
N SER A 104 -5.93 14.12 4.31
CA SER A 104 -6.44 13.55 3.06
C SER A 104 -7.98 13.52 3.01
N LEU A 105 -8.65 13.42 4.16
CA LEU A 105 -10.10 13.59 4.25
C LEU A 105 -10.51 15.05 4.03
N LEU A 106 -9.79 16.01 4.62
CA LEU A 106 -10.05 17.43 4.37
C LEU A 106 -9.84 17.77 2.89
N ASP A 107 -8.82 17.20 2.27
CA ASP A 107 -8.54 17.33 0.85
C ASP A 107 -9.67 16.75 -0.02
N ASP A 108 -10.24 15.60 0.35
CA ASP A 108 -11.45 15.10 -0.31
C ASP A 108 -12.63 16.08 -0.22
N LEU A 109 -12.75 16.84 0.87
CA LEU A 109 -13.85 17.79 1.07
C LEU A 109 -13.62 19.15 0.39
N PHE A 110 -12.37 19.59 0.30
CA PHE A 110 -12.01 20.97 -0.07
C PHE A 110 -11.10 21.10 -1.31
N ASP A 111 -10.66 19.98 -1.90
CA ASP A 111 -9.79 19.90 -3.08
C ASP A 111 -8.51 20.77 -2.97
N PHE A 112 -7.57 20.34 -2.13
CA PHE A 112 -6.33 21.09 -1.87
C PHE A 112 -5.34 21.08 -3.05
N PRO A 113 -4.49 22.11 -3.17
CA PRO A 113 -3.43 22.12 -4.16
C PRO A 113 -2.35 21.08 -3.83
N PHE A 114 -1.70 20.55 -4.87
CA PHE A 114 -0.69 19.48 -4.76
C PHE A 114 0.40 19.74 -3.70
N LEU A 115 0.88 20.98 -3.58
CA LEU A 115 1.91 21.33 -2.60
C LEU A 115 1.44 21.19 -1.14
N VAL A 116 0.16 21.43 -0.86
CA VAL A 116 -0.42 21.23 0.48
C VAL A 116 -0.48 19.74 0.80
N LYS A 117 -0.91 18.92 -0.18
CA LYS A 117 -0.93 17.45 -0.05
C LYS A 117 0.47 16.91 0.22
N LEU A 118 1.46 17.34 -0.58
CA LEU A 118 2.86 16.93 -0.43
C LEU A 118 3.45 17.37 0.91
N GLY A 119 3.15 18.59 1.37
CA GLY A 119 3.58 19.09 2.67
C GLY A 119 3.02 18.25 3.83
N ALA A 120 1.74 17.85 3.76
CA ALA A 120 1.12 16.99 4.75
C ALA A 120 1.70 15.56 4.76
N GLN A 121 1.94 14.98 3.58
CA GLN A 121 2.63 13.70 3.46
C GLN A 121 4.05 13.77 4.03
N PHE A 122 4.78 14.85 3.76
CA PHE A 122 6.11 15.07 4.30
C PHE A 122 6.10 15.21 5.82
N LEU A 123 5.14 15.95 6.38
CA LEU A 123 4.99 16.09 7.83
C LEU A 123 4.64 14.74 8.49
N ALA A 124 3.72 13.96 7.92
CA ALA A 124 3.40 12.63 8.42
C ALA A 124 4.62 11.68 8.36
N ALA A 125 5.38 11.73 7.26
CA ALA A 125 6.63 10.97 7.13
C ALA A 125 7.67 11.40 8.17
N LEU A 126 7.84 12.71 8.42
CA LEU A 126 8.72 13.23 9.47
C LEU A 126 8.32 12.77 10.86
N VAL A 127 7.03 12.76 11.19
CA VAL A 127 6.54 12.26 12.48
C VAL A 127 6.87 10.78 12.64
N ALA A 128 6.63 9.96 11.61
CA ALA A 128 6.95 8.53 11.66
C ALA A 128 8.46 8.28 11.79
N VAL A 129 9.29 8.93 10.98
CA VAL A 129 10.76 8.79 11.00
C VAL A 129 11.35 9.33 12.31
N GLY A 130 10.86 10.47 12.79
CA GLY A 130 11.26 11.07 14.07
C GLY A 130 10.89 10.22 15.28
N ALA A 131 9.84 9.40 15.17
CA ALA A 131 9.49 8.38 16.18
C ALA A 131 10.41 7.14 16.15
N GLY A 132 11.40 7.11 15.24
CA GLY A 132 12.38 6.04 15.10
C GLY A 132 12.12 5.05 13.96
N LEU A 133 11.13 5.31 13.10
CA LEU A 133 10.87 4.48 11.92
C LEU A 133 11.87 4.79 10.81
N SER A 134 13.01 4.12 10.83
CA SER A 134 14.05 4.31 9.82
C SER A 134 14.66 2.99 9.38
N ALA A 135 14.92 2.85 8.08
CA ALA A 135 15.78 1.82 7.54
C ALA A 135 17.21 2.03 8.09
N ARG A 136 17.74 1.06 8.85
CA ARG A 136 19.12 1.11 9.37
C ARG A 136 20.13 0.39 8.49
N LYS A 137 19.66 -0.59 7.71
CA LYS A 137 20.47 -1.39 6.80
C LYS A 137 19.67 -1.73 5.55
N PHE A 138 20.38 -2.04 4.48
CA PHE A 138 19.83 -2.56 3.23
C PHE A 138 20.48 -3.91 2.95
N ASP A 139 19.68 -4.98 2.89
CA ASP A 139 20.18 -6.31 2.59
C ASP A 139 20.28 -6.45 1.06
N LEU A 140 21.48 -6.21 0.51
CA LEU A 140 21.75 -6.36 -0.93
C LEU A 140 22.01 -7.84 -1.28
N PRO A 141 21.50 -8.33 -2.41
CA PRO A 141 21.94 -9.62 -2.95
C PRO A 141 23.45 -9.63 -3.15
N LEU A 142 24.10 -10.75 -2.85
CA LEU A 142 25.55 -10.98 -2.97
C LEU A 142 26.43 -10.17 -2.00
N LEU A 143 26.08 -8.90 -1.71
CA LEU A 143 26.86 -7.99 -0.86
C LEU A 143 26.47 -8.06 0.63
N GLY A 144 25.32 -8.64 0.96
CA GLY A 144 24.85 -8.75 2.34
C GLY A 144 24.29 -7.44 2.91
N ALA A 145 24.27 -7.34 4.23
CA ALA A 145 23.69 -6.21 4.95
C ALA A 145 24.60 -4.97 4.89
N VAL A 146 24.18 -3.93 4.17
CA VAL A 146 24.87 -2.64 4.11
C VAL A 146 24.25 -1.67 5.12
N PRO A 147 25.00 -1.17 6.12
CA PRO A 147 24.48 -0.17 7.06
C PRO A 147 24.26 1.18 6.34
N LEU A 148 23.10 1.80 6.58
CA LEU A 148 22.72 3.06 5.91
C LEU A 148 23.15 4.31 6.68
N GLY A 149 23.46 4.19 7.98
CA GLY A 149 23.84 5.34 8.83
C GLY A 149 22.83 6.50 8.71
N MET A 150 23.34 7.70 8.44
CA MET A 150 22.52 8.91 8.29
C MET A 150 21.65 8.93 7.01
N ALA A 151 21.96 8.09 6.00
CA ALA A 151 21.11 7.99 4.81
C ALA A 151 19.78 7.26 5.11
N GLY A 152 19.73 6.45 6.16
CA GLY A 152 18.56 5.67 6.54
C GLY A 152 17.26 6.48 6.70
N PRO A 153 17.26 7.54 7.54
CA PRO A 153 16.09 8.40 7.71
C PRO A 153 15.67 9.10 6.42
N VAL A 154 16.64 9.61 5.64
CA VAL A 154 16.38 10.31 4.37
C VAL A 154 15.73 9.38 3.34
N LEU A 155 16.28 8.17 3.18
CA LEU A 155 15.71 7.16 2.29
C LEU A 155 14.33 6.70 2.75
N SER A 156 14.09 6.64 4.07
CA SER A 156 12.78 6.30 4.64
C SER A 156 11.74 7.38 4.34
N LEU A 157 12.10 8.66 4.43
CA LEU A 157 11.24 9.77 4.03
C LEU A 157 10.89 9.71 2.54
N ILE A 158 11.90 9.53 1.68
CA ILE A 158 11.70 9.43 0.22
C ILE A 158 10.79 8.23 -0.10
N TRP A 159 11.02 7.09 0.54
CA TRP A 159 10.22 5.89 0.37
C TRP A 159 8.75 6.10 0.77
N ILE A 160 8.50 6.68 1.95
CA ILE A 160 7.14 6.96 2.43
C ILE A 160 6.41 7.89 1.45
N LEU A 161 7.04 8.99 1.05
CA LEU A 161 6.46 9.91 0.07
C LEU A 161 6.17 9.23 -1.26
N PHE A 162 7.13 8.46 -1.77
CA PHE A 162 7.04 7.82 -3.07
C PHE A 162 5.89 6.80 -3.11
N VAL A 163 5.82 5.88 -2.13
CA VAL A 163 4.76 4.85 -2.10
C VAL A 163 3.39 5.47 -1.82
N THR A 164 3.31 6.50 -0.97
CA THR A 164 2.06 7.22 -0.73
C THR A 164 1.50 7.84 -2.01
N ASN A 165 2.35 8.54 -2.78
CA ASN A 165 1.95 9.10 -4.07
C ASN A 165 1.69 8.02 -5.12
N ALA A 166 2.48 6.94 -5.16
CA ALA A 166 2.29 5.86 -6.11
C ALA A 166 0.91 5.18 -5.95
N MET A 167 0.50 4.93 -4.69
CA MET A 167 -0.83 4.39 -4.40
C MET A 167 -1.95 5.39 -4.72
N ASN A 168 -1.73 6.68 -4.51
CA ASN A 168 -2.67 7.72 -4.91
C ASN A 168 -2.82 7.81 -6.44
N PHE A 169 -1.72 7.71 -7.20
CA PHE A 169 -1.75 7.76 -8.67
C PHE A 169 -2.44 6.56 -9.31
N ILE A 170 -2.35 5.38 -8.71
CA ILE A 170 -2.95 4.14 -9.24
C ILE A 170 -4.43 3.98 -8.86
N ASP A 171 -4.95 4.77 -7.92
CA ASP A 171 -6.35 4.78 -7.49
C ASP A 171 -7.28 5.48 -8.50
N GLY A 172 -7.12 5.17 -9.79
CA GLY A 172 -7.91 5.75 -10.88
C GLY A 172 -8.89 4.77 -11.56
N LEU A 173 -8.90 3.49 -11.16
CA LEU A 173 -9.85 2.48 -11.61
C LEU A 173 -10.41 1.70 -10.42
N ASP A 174 -11.70 1.36 -10.53
CA ASP A 174 -12.44 0.56 -9.55
C ASP A 174 -11.68 -0.71 -9.14
N GLY A 175 -11.41 -0.84 -7.84
CA GLY A 175 -10.78 -2.00 -7.22
C GLY A 175 -9.26 -2.10 -7.38
N LEU A 176 -8.63 -1.28 -8.22
CA LEU A 176 -7.21 -1.43 -8.53
C LEU A 176 -6.34 -1.22 -7.28
N ALA A 177 -6.33 0.00 -6.71
CA ALA A 177 -5.52 0.32 -5.53
C ALA A 177 -5.95 -0.50 -4.30
N ALA A 178 -7.26 -0.62 -4.05
CA ALA A 178 -7.80 -1.34 -2.91
C ALA A 178 -7.47 -2.85 -2.96
N GLY A 179 -7.68 -3.53 -4.08
CA GLY A 179 -7.38 -4.95 -4.16
C GLY A 179 -5.88 -5.25 -4.15
N THR A 180 -5.04 -4.41 -4.77
CA THR A 180 -3.58 -4.52 -4.62
C THR A 180 -3.16 -4.34 -3.16
N THR A 181 -3.73 -3.36 -2.44
CA THR A 181 -3.48 -3.16 -1.01
C THR A 181 -3.89 -4.39 -0.19
N LEU A 182 -5.08 -4.95 -0.44
CA LEU A 182 -5.59 -6.12 0.29
C LEU A 182 -4.64 -7.31 0.12
N ILE A 183 -4.25 -7.63 -1.10
CA ILE A 183 -3.35 -8.75 -1.41
C ILE A 183 -1.99 -8.52 -0.76
N ALA A 184 -1.41 -7.33 -0.90
CA ALA A 184 -0.14 -6.99 -0.26
C ALA A 184 -0.20 -7.15 1.27
N CYS A 185 -1.29 -6.71 1.90
CA CYS A 185 -1.49 -6.87 3.34
C CYS A 185 -1.64 -8.32 3.77
N LEU A 186 -2.36 -9.15 3.00
CA LEU A 186 -2.50 -10.58 3.31
C LEU A 186 -1.17 -11.33 3.21
N PHE A 187 -0.36 -11.05 2.18
CA PHE A 187 0.99 -11.60 2.08
C PHE A 187 1.90 -11.10 3.22
N LEU A 188 1.89 -9.79 3.51
CA LEU A 188 2.66 -9.22 4.63
C LEU A 188 2.27 -9.88 5.95
N ALA A 189 0.98 -10.06 6.21
CA ALA A 189 0.49 -10.76 7.39
C ALA A 189 0.98 -12.21 7.41
N GLY A 190 0.78 -12.97 6.34
CA GLY A 190 1.25 -14.36 6.28
C GLY A 190 2.76 -14.49 6.55
N ILE A 191 3.57 -13.72 5.84
CA ILE A 191 5.03 -13.77 5.95
C ILE A 191 5.50 -13.31 7.32
N ALA A 192 5.02 -12.16 7.80
CA ALA A 192 5.41 -11.64 9.11
C ALA A 192 4.94 -12.55 10.24
N GLY A 193 3.76 -13.18 10.12
CA GLY A 193 3.28 -14.15 11.08
C GLY A 193 4.22 -15.35 11.21
N LEU A 194 4.64 -15.93 10.08
CA LEU A 194 5.58 -17.06 10.06
C LEU A 194 6.97 -16.72 10.61
N HIS A 195 7.42 -15.47 10.46
CA HIS A 195 8.76 -15.02 10.89
C HIS A 195 8.75 -14.29 12.24
N GLY A 196 7.61 -14.31 12.95
CA GLY A 196 7.47 -13.73 14.27
C GLY A 196 7.48 -12.20 14.31
N GLY A 197 7.16 -11.53 13.20
CA GLY A 197 6.99 -10.08 13.02
C GLY A 197 5.59 -9.58 13.42
N PHE A 198 5.24 -9.69 14.70
CA PHE A 198 3.95 -9.32 15.29
C PHE A 198 3.43 -7.93 14.90
N PHE A 199 4.26 -6.88 14.94
CA PHE A 199 3.80 -5.53 14.58
C PHE A 199 3.33 -5.46 13.12
N VAL A 200 4.14 -5.97 12.18
CA VAL A 200 3.81 -6.01 10.76
C VAL A 200 2.62 -6.92 10.51
N TYR A 201 2.59 -8.09 11.15
CA TYR A 201 1.49 -9.05 11.09
C TYR A 201 0.15 -8.43 11.46
N THR A 202 0.05 -7.88 12.67
CA THR A 202 -1.21 -7.35 13.17
C THR A 202 -1.61 -6.12 12.38
N THR A 203 -0.71 -5.16 12.17
CA THR A 203 -1.01 -3.93 11.43
C THR A 203 -1.48 -4.21 9.99
N ALA A 204 -0.85 -5.18 9.30
CA ALA A 204 -1.29 -5.60 7.98
C ALA A 204 -2.68 -6.27 8.01
N LEU A 205 -2.98 -7.10 9.02
CA LEU A 205 -4.33 -7.68 9.19
C LEU A 205 -5.41 -6.63 9.44
N LEU A 206 -5.11 -5.62 10.27
CA LEU A 206 -6.06 -4.54 10.55
C LEU A 206 -6.38 -3.75 9.27
N LEU A 207 -5.34 -3.42 8.49
CA LEU A 207 -5.50 -2.74 7.20
C LEU A 207 -6.24 -3.62 6.19
N ALA A 208 -5.91 -4.91 6.10
CA ALA A 208 -6.60 -5.88 5.27
C ALA A 208 -8.10 -5.96 5.61
N GLY A 209 -8.47 -5.99 6.88
CA GLY A 209 -9.87 -5.96 7.33
C GLY A 209 -10.60 -4.70 6.85
N GLY A 210 -10.00 -3.52 7.05
CA GLY A 210 -10.56 -2.26 6.58
C GLY A 210 -10.78 -2.24 5.07
N VAL A 211 -9.78 -2.65 4.29
CA VAL A 211 -9.85 -2.70 2.82
C VAL A 211 -10.85 -3.74 2.33
N ALA A 212 -10.91 -4.93 2.95
CA ALA A 212 -11.87 -5.98 2.61
C ALA A 212 -13.33 -5.54 2.82
N GLY A 213 -13.59 -4.69 3.83
CA GLY A 213 -14.92 -4.10 4.02
C GLY A 213 -15.29 -3.06 2.96
N PHE A 214 -14.32 -2.32 2.44
CA PHE A 214 -14.51 -1.31 1.41
C PHE A 214 -14.65 -1.91 0.00
N LEU A 215 -13.84 -2.90 -0.34
CA LEU A 215 -13.68 -3.41 -1.71
C LEU A 215 -15.01 -3.80 -2.40
N PRO A 216 -16.00 -4.45 -1.75
CA PRO A 216 -17.30 -4.80 -2.36
C PRO A 216 -18.17 -3.58 -2.74
N PHE A 217 -17.87 -2.39 -2.23
CA PHE A 217 -18.55 -1.14 -2.62
C PHE A 217 -17.86 -0.44 -3.78
N ASN A 218 -16.63 -0.83 -4.10
CA ASN A 218 -15.80 -0.18 -5.11
C ASN A 218 -15.62 -1.06 -6.37
N TYR A 219 -15.29 -2.34 -6.21
CA TYR A 219 -15.13 -3.28 -7.33
C TYR A 219 -16.38 -4.16 -7.51
N PRO A 220 -16.80 -4.53 -8.74
CA PRO A 220 -16.25 -4.14 -10.05
C PRO A 220 -16.92 -2.89 -10.67
N ARG A 221 -17.87 -2.29 -9.97
CA ARG A 221 -18.54 -1.04 -10.35
C ARG A 221 -18.68 -0.20 -9.08
N ALA A 222 -18.02 0.95 -9.05
CA ALA A 222 -17.97 1.76 -7.84
C ALA A 222 -19.33 2.37 -7.50
N ARG A 223 -19.79 2.08 -6.28
CA ARG A 223 -20.84 2.85 -5.56
C ARG A 223 -20.22 4.00 -4.78
N ILE A 224 -18.92 3.93 -4.51
CA ILE A 224 -18.11 4.93 -3.84
C ILE A 224 -16.64 4.75 -4.22
N PHE A 225 -15.93 5.86 -4.42
CA PHE A 225 -14.49 5.87 -4.63
C PHE A 225 -13.73 5.89 -3.31
N MET A 226 -12.53 5.33 -3.34
CA MET A 226 -11.65 5.25 -2.17
C MET A 226 -11.29 6.66 -1.67
N GLY A 227 -11.09 7.60 -2.59
CA GLY A 227 -10.75 8.99 -2.28
C GLY A 227 -9.28 9.14 -1.87
N ASP A 228 -8.84 10.39 -1.73
CA ASP A 228 -7.46 10.68 -1.30
C ASP A 228 -7.25 10.15 0.13
N VAL A 229 -8.28 10.18 0.98
CA VAL A 229 -8.26 9.61 2.34
C VAL A 229 -7.84 8.14 2.36
N GLY A 230 -8.36 7.32 1.44
CA GLY A 230 -8.06 5.90 1.43
C GLY A 230 -6.73 5.60 0.76
N SER A 231 -6.51 6.15 -0.44
CA SER A 231 -5.33 5.82 -1.25
C SER A 231 -4.03 6.31 -0.61
N GLN A 232 -4.01 7.53 -0.07
CA GLN A 232 -2.83 8.05 0.64
C GLN A 232 -2.61 7.31 1.96
N PHE A 233 -3.67 7.02 2.74
CA PHE A 233 -3.54 6.25 3.98
C PHE A 233 -2.99 4.84 3.73
N CYS A 234 -3.52 4.12 2.75
CA CYS A 234 -3.04 2.77 2.41
C CYS A 234 -1.60 2.80 1.89
N GLY A 235 -1.24 3.76 1.04
CA GLY A 235 0.14 3.93 0.57
C GLY A 235 1.11 4.26 1.71
N PHE A 236 0.75 5.19 2.58
CA PHE A 236 1.54 5.53 3.76
C PHE A 236 1.75 4.30 4.67
N MET A 237 0.68 3.57 4.99
CA MET A 237 0.76 2.40 5.86
C MET A 237 1.57 1.26 5.23
N LEU A 238 1.42 0.99 3.93
CA LEU A 238 2.25 0.00 3.24
C LEU A 238 3.74 0.40 3.25
N ALA A 239 4.05 1.68 3.08
CA ALA A 239 5.42 2.17 3.15
C ALA A 239 6.02 1.99 4.55
N VAL A 240 5.24 2.35 5.57
CA VAL A 240 5.59 2.18 6.99
C VAL A 240 5.84 0.71 7.32
N LEU A 241 4.93 -0.18 6.89
CA LEU A 241 5.07 -1.62 7.07
C LEU A 241 6.32 -2.18 6.41
N GLY A 242 6.69 -1.66 5.22
CA GLY A 242 7.93 -2.04 4.53
C GLY A 242 9.19 -1.67 5.30
N ILE A 243 9.23 -0.47 5.89
CA ILE A 243 10.35 -0.07 6.77
C ILE A 243 10.32 -0.90 8.06
N ALA A 244 9.16 -1.08 8.68
CA ALA A 244 9.02 -1.83 9.92
C ALA A 244 9.44 -3.30 9.79
N ALA A 245 9.20 -3.91 8.62
CA ALA A 245 9.63 -5.29 8.34
C ALA A 245 11.15 -5.48 8.47
N THR A 246 11.95 -4.41 8.37
CA THR A 246 13.42 -4.49 8.42
C THR A 246 14.03 -4.46 9.83
N HIS A 247 13.28 -4.07 10.87
CA HIS A 247 13.84 -3.82 12.23
C HIS A 247 13.11 -4.49 13.39
N TYR A 248 12.00 -5.20 13.16
CA TYR A 248 11.17 -5.68 14.27
C TYR A 248 11.03 -7.21 14.30
N GLN A 249 11.56 -7.78 15.40
CA GLN A 249 11.65 -9.20 15.80
C GLN A 249 12.77 -10.04 15.18
N ARG A 250 13.00 -11.24 15.75
CA ARG A 250 14.20 -12.10 15.63
C ARG A 250 14.66 -12.41 14.19
N VAL A 251 13.85 -12.11 13.18
CA VAL A 251 14.16 -12.21 11.76
C VAL A 251 13.96 -10.85 11.10
N SER A 252 15.05 -10.25 10.61
CA SER A 252 15.01 -9.07 9.75
C SER A 252 14.51 -9.50 8.37
N LEU A 253 13.29 -9.12 8.00
CA LEU A 253 12.85 -9.25 6.61
C LEU A 253 13.55 -8.18 5.76
N SER A 254 13.78 -8.48 4.48
CA SER A 254 14.38 -7.51 3.58
C SER A 254 13.41 -6.34 3.33
N PHE A 255 13.96 -5.13 3.20
CA PHE A 255 13.21 -3.94 2.76
C PHE A 255 12.45 -4.18 1.45
N LEU A 256 12.95 -5.13 0.63
CA LEU A 256 12.40 -5.46 -0.68
C LEU A 256 11.03 -6.14 -0.63
N VAL A 257 10.54 -6.57 0.53
CA VAL A 257 9.22 -7.25 0.63
C VAL A 257 8.09 -6.37 0.08
N VAL A 258 7.96 -5.12 0.52
CA VAL A 258 6.90 -4.23 0.04
C VAL A 258 7.11 -3.77 -1.41
N PRO A 259 8.32 -3.37 -1.85
CA PRO A 259 8.60 -3.12 -3.26
C PRO A 259 8.18 -4.28 -4.19
N LEU A 260 8.45 -5.53 -3.79
CA LEU A 260 8.07 -6.70 -4.59
C LEU A 260 6.56 -6.92 -4.60
N LEU A 261 5.88 -6.79 -3.45
CA LEU A 261 4.42 -6.89 -3.35
C LEU A 261 3.68 -5.80 -4.15
N LEU A 262 4.26 -4.61 -4.23
CA LEU A 262 3.71 -3.48 -4.99
C LEU A 262 4.34 -3.34 -6.37
N SER A 263 5.07 -4.34 -6.85
CA SER A 263 5.87 -4.26 -8.08
C SER A 263 5.08 -3.74 -9.28
N GLY A 264 3.87 -4.23 -9.52
CA GLY A 264 3.02 -3.74 -10.62
C GLY A 264 2.69 -2.23 -10.52
N VAL A 265 2.41 -1.74 -9.31
CA VAL A 265 2.12 -0.32 -9.05
C VAL A 265 3.38 0.53 -9.20
N LEU A 266 4.46 0.13 -8.52
CA LEU A 266 5.69 0.90 -8.50
C LEU A 266 6.33 0.95 -9.90
N LEU A 267 6.30 -0.16 -10.65
CA LEU A 267 6.83 -0.20 -12.00
C LEU A 267 5.98 0.65 -12.97
N ASP A 268 4.65 0.68 -12.86
CA ASP A 268 3.80 1.58 -13.67
C ASP A 268 4.14 3.05 -13.40
N VAL A 269 4.20 3.43 -12.12
CA VAL A 269 4.54 4.79 -11.72
C VAL A 269 5.94 5.14 -12.21
N MET A 270 6.95 4.32 -11.94
CA MET A 270 8.32 4.56 -12.40
C MET A 270 8.42 4.69 -13.91
N PHE A 271 7.82 3.75 -14.66
CA PHE A 271 7.80 3.78 -16.11
C PHE A 271 7.16 5.07 -16.64
N THR A 272 6.06 5.49 -16.04
CA THR A 272 5.33 6.70 -16.43
C THR A 272 6.15 7.96 -16.15
N LEU A 273 6.72 8.09 -14.95
CA LEU A 273 7.52 9.26 -14.58
C LEU A 273 8.80 9.35 -15.42
N VAL A 274 9.49 8.23 -15.65
CA VAL A 274 10.69 8.17 -16.53
C VAL A 274 10.33 8.55 -17.97
N ARG A 275 9.25 7.99 -18.53
CA ARG A 275 8.79 8.35 -19.88
C ARG A 275 8.49 9.85 -19.99
N ARG A 276 7.83 10.43 -18.99
CA ARG A 276 7.52 11.87 -18.95
C ARG A 276 8.79 12.72 -18.87
N ALA A 277 9.73 12.35 -18.01
CA ALA A 277 11.01 13.02 -17.87
C ALA A 277 11.80 13.04 -19.20
N VAL A 278 11.93 11.87 -19.85
CA VAL A 278 12.66 11.72 -21.12
C VAL A 278 11.99 12.48 -22.27
N THR A 279 10.67 12.67 -22.21
CA THR A 279 9.91 13.43 -23.22
C THR A 279 9.75 14.92 -22.87
N GLY A 280 10.45 15.41 -21.85
CA GLY A 280 10.41 16.81 -21.43
C GLY A 280 9.07 17.25 -20.81
N GLN A 281 8.20 16.32 -20.45
CA GLN A 281 6.91 16.61 -19.82
C GLN A 281 7.08 16.89 -18.33
N ASN A 282 6.30 17.85 -17.80
CA ASN A 282 6.32 18.16 -16.37
C ASN A 282 5.78 16.98 -15.55
N ILE A 283 6.62 16.42 -14.68
CA ILE A 283 6.33 15.25 -13.83
C ILE A 283 5.34 15.61 -12.70
N ALA A 284 5.36 16.84 -12.20
CA ALA A 284 4.48 17.31 -11.12
C ALA A 284 3.08 17.70 -11.61
N ARG A 285 2.88 17.85 -12.93
CA ARG A 285 1.58 18.20 -13.50
C ARG A 285 0.71 16.95 -13.62
N ALA A 286 -0.52 17.03 -13.11
CA ALA A 286 -1.54 15.98 -13.24
C ALA A 286 -1.71 15.51 -14.69
N HIS A 287 -1.85 14.19 -14.89
CA HIS A 287 -1.85 13.55 -16.20
C HIS A 287 -2.65 12.24 -16.24
N ARG A 288 -2.88 11.70 -17.44
CA ARG A 288 -3.54 10.38 -17.65
C ARG A 288 -2.63 9.34 -18.32
N GLY A 289 -1.32 9.49 -18.12
CA GLY A 289 -0.28 8.76 -18.82
C GLY A 289 0.19 7.45 -18.18
N HIS A 290 -0.45 6.98 -17.10
CA HIS A 290 -0.13 5.69 -16.49
C HIS A 290 -0.54 4.53 -17.37
N LEU A 291 0.18 3.40 -17.30
CA LEU A 291 -0.10 2.24 -18.17
C LEU A 291 -1.53 1.73 -17.98
N TYR A 292 -2.03 1.68 -16.74
CA TYR A 292 -3.41 1.28 -16.49
C TYR A 292 -4.44 2.23 -17.15
N GLN A 293 -4.16 3.54 -17.17
CA GLN A 293 -5.02 4.56 -17.78
C GLN A 293 -4.98 4.47 -19.30
N VAL A 294 -3.79 4.27 -19.87
CA VAL A 294 -3.58 4.08 -21.30
C VAL A 294 -4.28 2.80 -21.77
N ALA A 295 -4.16 1.70 -21.03
CA ALA A 295 -4.85 0.46 -21.28
C ALA A 295 -6.37 0.66 -21.31
N HIS A 296 -6.91 1.38 -20.32
CA HIS A 296 -8.34 1.66 -20.24
C HIS A 296 -8.83 2.55 -21.39
N ARG A 297 -8.10 3.63 -21.71
CA ARG A 297 -8.38 4.51 -22.85
C ARG A 297 -8.30 3.76 -24.18
N ALA A 298 -7.47 2.71 -24.28
CA ALA A 298 -7.39 1.81 -25.43
C ALA A 298 -8.52 0.78 -25.49
N GLY A 299 -9.59 0.98 -24.71
CA GLY A 299 -10.80 0.16 -24.72
C GLY A 299 -10.71 -1.13 -23.92
N MET A 300 -9.74 -1.29 -23.01
CA MET A 300 -9.76 -2.41 -22.06
C MET A 300 -10.74 -2.14 -20.91
N ASP A 301 -11.50 -3.16 -20.54
CA ASP A 301 -12.39 -3.09 -19.37
C ASP A 301 -11.55 -2.89 -18.10
N ALA A 302 -11.95 -1.91 -17.28
CA ALA A 302 -11.30 -1.54 -16.04
C ALA A 302 -11.15 -2.74 -15.07
N ARG A 303 -12.11 -3.67 -15.09
CA ARG A 303 -12.11 -4.86 -14.23
C ARG A 303 -10.92 -5.77 -14.51
N TRP A 304 -10.62 -5.98 -15.79
CA TRP A 304 -9.50 -6.81 -16.19
C TRP A 304 -8.16 -6.14 -15.87
N ILE A 305 -8.09 -4.81 -16.02
CA ILE A 305 -6.90 -4.06 -15.61
C ILE A 305 -6.69 -4.20 -14.10
N ALA A 306 -7.72 -4.04 -13.27
CA ALA A 306 -7.61 -4.25 -11.83
C ALA A 306 -7.13 -5.69 -11.50
N ILE A 307 -7.72 -6.71 -12.12
CA ILE A 307 -7.30 -8.11 -11.94
C ILE A 307 -5.82 -8.33 -12.33
N ILE A 308 -5.33 -7.69 -13.39
CA ILE A 308 -3.91 -7.78 -13.78
C ILE A 308 -3.01 -7.19 -12.68
N TYR A 309 -3.37 -6.06 -12.09
CA TYR A 309 -2.60 -5.45 -11.00
C TYR A 309 -2.68 -6.25 -9.70
N TRP A 310 -3.80 -6.94 -9.46
CA TRP A 310 -3.91 -7.94 -8.40
C TRP A 310 -2.99 -9.13 -8.68
N GLY A 311 -2.93 -9.58 -9.93
CA GLY A 311 -2.00 -10.61 -10.40
C GLY A 311 -0.54 -10.23 -10.17
N PHE A 312 -0.15 -8.97 -10.42
CA PHE A 312 1.19 -8.49 -10.08
C PHE A 312 1.46 -8.54 -8.57
N ALA A 313 0.48 -8.19 -7.74
CA ALA A 313 0.63 -8.27 -6.29
C ALA A 313 0.77 -9.71 -5.79
N VAL A 314 -0.02 -10.65 -6.33
CA VAL A 314 0.10 -12.09 -6.04
C VAL A 314 1.46 -12.62 -6.48
N PHE A 315 1.87 -12.32 -7.72
CA PHE A 315 3.16 -12.72 -8.24
C PHE A 315 4.30 -12.14 -7.39
N GLY A 316 4.22 -10.87 -7.01
CA GLY A 316 5.13 -10.23 -6.07
C GLY A 316 5.22 -10.97 -4.74
N GLY A 317 4.09 -11.42 -4.18
CA GLY A 317 4.06 -12.23 -2.97
C GLY A 317 4.75 -13.58 -3.12
N VAL A 318 4.53 -14.27 -4.25
CA VAL A 318 5.24 -15.52 -4.58
C VAL A 318 6.74 -15.28 -4.73
N VAL A 319 7.14 -14.18 -5.38
CA VAL A 319 8.54 -13.77 -5.52
C VAL A 319 9.18 -13.49 -4.16
N VAL A 320 8.46 -12.85 -3.23
CA VAL A 320 8.96 -12.67 -1.86
C VAL A 320 9.18 -14.02 -1.17
N ILE A 321 8.24 -14.95 -1.26
CA ILE A 321 8.40 -16.30 -0.71
C ILE A 321 9.62 -17.00 -1.34
N GLY A 322 9.78 -16.91 -2.66
CA GLY A 322 10.95 -17.42 -3.38
C GLY A 322 12.24 -16.77 -2.89
N PHE A 323 12.25 -15.45 -2.65
CA PHE A 323 13.41 -14.71 -2.19
C PHE A 323 13.87 -15.14 -0.80
N LEU A 324 12.92 -15.45 0.09
CA LEU A 324 13.21 -15.94 1.44
C LEU A 324 13.83 -17.35 1.45
N HIS A 325 13.52 -18.19 0.45
CA HIS A 325 14.03 -19.56 0.33
C HIS A 325 15.20 -19.72 -0.66
N ALA A 326 15.46 -18.72 -1.51
CA ALA A 326 16.52 -18.76 -2.50
C ALA A 326 17.91 -18.69 -1.85
N SER A 327 18.85 -19.46 -2.40
CA SER A 327 20.27 -19.28 -2.08
C SER A 327 20.77 -17.92 -2.56
N THR A 328 21.88 -17.45 -1.98
CA THR A 328 22.43 -16.11 -2.24
C THR A 328 22.62 -15.81 -3.72
N ASP A 329 23.03 -16.80 -4.52
CA ASP A 329 23.29 -16.65 -5.96
C ASP A 329 22.02 -16.45 -6.78
N TRP A 330 20.88 -17.01 -6.34
CA TRP A 330 19.60 -16.90 -7.03
C TRP A 330 18.79 -15.66 -6.62
N LYS A 331 19.13 -15.02 -5.49
CA LYS A 331 18.43 -13.82 -5.00
C LYS A 331 18.33 -12.67 -6.03
N PRO A 332 19.38 -12.34 -6.82
CA PRO A 332 19.26 -11.34 -7.88
C PRO A 332 18.19 -11.71 -8.92
N VAL A 333 18.18 -12.96 -9.38
CA VAL A 333 17.21 -13.45 -10.38
C VAL A 333 15.79 -13.33 -9.85
N VAL A 334 15.58 -13.70 -8.58
CA VAL A 334 14.27 -13.61 -7.93
C VAL A 334 13.80 -12.16 -7.80
N ILE A 335 14.66 -11.24 -7.36
CA ILE A 335 14.28 -9.82 -7.20
C ILE A 335 13.89 -9.18 -8.53
N PHE A 336 14.57 -9.54 -9.62
CA PHE A 336 14.27 -8.98 -10.94
C PHE A 336 13.15 -9.73 -11.69
N ALA A 337 12.65 -10.84 -11.16
CA ALA A 337 11.57 -11.62 -11.79
C ALA A 337 10.31 -10.79 -12.15
N PRO A 338 9.86 -9.80 -11.36
CA PRO A 338 8.70 -8.96 -11.73
C PRO A 338 8.89 -8.10 -12.99
N LEU A 339 10.14 -7.83 -13.42
CA LEU A 339 10.40 -7.01 -14.59
C LEU A 339 9.89 -7.64 -15.88
N LEU A 340 9.97 -8.96 -16.01
CA LEU A 340 9.54 -9.66 -17.23
C LEU A 340 8.02 -9.56 -17.48
N PRO A 341 7.13 -9.98 -16.55
CA PRO A 341 5.69 -9.86 -16.76
C PRO A 341 5.25 -8.38 -16.86
N PHE A 342 5.92 -7.47 -16.16
CA PHE A 342 5.65 -6.04 -16.31
C PHE A 342 6.06 -5.51 -17.70
N ALA A 343 7.22 -5.90 -18.23
CA ALA A 343 7.65 -5.52 -19.57
C ALA A 343 6.69 -6.07 -20.65
N MET A 344 6.20 -7.31 -20.49
CA MET A 344 5.18 -7.89 -21.36
C MET A 344 3.88 -7.09 -21.30
N TRP A 345 3.44 -6.69 -20.10
CA TRP A 345 2.27 -5.84 -19.91
C TRP A 345 2.44 -4.46 -20.56
N ALA A 346 3.56 -3.78 -20.29
CA ALA A 346 3.87 -2.49 -20.88
C ALA A 346 3.89 -2.57 -22.42
N ALA A 347 4.57 -3.57 -22.99
CA ALA A 347 4.62 -3.79 -24.43
C ALA A 347 3.23 -4.07 -25.03
N TYR A 348 2.40 -4.86 -24.32
CA TYR A 348 1.01 -5.12 -24.72
C TYR A 348 0.19 -3.82 -24.75
N VAL A 349 0.26 -3.01 -23.69
CA VAL A 349 -0.46 -1.73 -23.61
C VAL A 349 0.03 -0.75 -24.67
N VAL A 350 1.34 -0.66 -24.91
CA VAL A 350 1.92 0.18 -25.98
C VAL A 350 1.36 -0.20 -27.34
N ARG A 351 1.40 -1.49 -27.69
CA ARG A 351 0.88 -1.99 -28.97
C ARG A 351 -0.61 -1.72 -29.11
N ARG A 352 -1.38 -1.90 -28.03
CA ARG A 352 -2.82 -1.65 -28.03
C ARG A 352 -3.12 -0.16 -28.19
N ALA A 353 -2.41 0.72 -27.50
CA ALA A 353 -2.54 2.16 -27.63
C ALA A 353 -2.24 2.64 -29.05
N GLY A 354 -1.19 2.08 -29.69
CA GLY A 354 -0.87 2.37 -31.09
C GLY A 354 -1.98 1.97 -32.07
N ARG A 355 -2.62 0.80 -31.88
CA ARG A 355 -3.77 0.37 -32.69
C ARG A 355 -5.03 1.20 -32.46
N ALA A 356 -5.17 1.78 -31.28
CA ALA A 356 -6.29 2.64 -30.91
C ALA A 356 -6.03 4.13 -31.22
N GLU A 357 -4.92 4.44 -31.92
CA GLU A 357 -4.50 5.80 -32.28
C GLU A 357 -4.46 6.77 -31.08
N ILE A 358 -4.17 6.24 -29.89
CA ILE A 358 -3.95 7.08 -28.72
C ILE A 358 -2.61 7.77 -28.91
N GLY A 359 -2.66 9.08 -29.18
CA GLY A 359 -1.50 9.96 -29.33
C GLY A 359 -0.58 9.97 -28.10
N PRO A 360 0.38 10.92 -28.00
CA PRO A 360 1.31 10.93 -26.87
C PRO A 360 0.52 10.89 -25.56
N TRP A 361 0.82 9.93 -24.67
CA TRP A 361 -0.02 9.59 -23.51
C TRP A 361 0.00 10.67 -22.42
N GLY A 362 -0.52 11.86 -22.76
CA GLY A 362 -0.85 12.98 -21.88
C GLY A 362 -2.20 12.77 -21.23
#